data_AF-A0A171BAD5-F1
#
_entry.id   AF-A0A171BAD5-F1
#
_cell.length_a   1.000
_cell.length_b   1.000
_cell.length_c   1.000
_cell.angle_alpha   90.00
_cell.angle_beta   90.00
_cell.angle_gamma   90.00
#
_symmetry.space_group_name_H-M   'P 1'
#
loop_
_entity.id
_entity.type
_entity.pdbx_description
1 polymer ?
#
loop_
_entity_poly.entity_id
_entity_poly.type
_entity_poly.pdbx_seq_one_letter_code
_entity_poly.pdbx_strand_id
1 'polypeptide(L)'
;MFDVREDPGADVRDPEAVERALSGVDAVCHQAAMVGLGDGISDAAEYVSRNDLGTAVLLAAMAKAGVGHLVLAGSMAVYGEGRYTCPRHGSVRPGPRSVADLDAGRFEPVCPACGDDLSPAPVDEDVPADPRNVYAATKLAQEHLAAAWARCTGGSAVSLRYHNVYGPGMPRDTPYAGVAALFRSALARGEAPRVFEDGRQLRDFVHVRDVAAANATALEAEAAPGVLTAYNTGSGEPHTVGEMARALAVAHGGPEPVVTGEYRLGDVRHITADSSRLRAALGWRPEIGFEEGMTEFARAGMREA
;
A
#
# COMPACT_ATOMS: atom_id res chain seq x y z
N MET A 1 13.93 19.54 -1.79
CA MET A 1 13.10 18.41 -2.23
C MET A 1 14.03 17.43 -2.90
N PHE A 2 14.12 16.19 -2.41
CA PHE A 2 14.83 15.14 -3.13
C PHE A 2 13.92 14.68 -4.27
N ASP A 3 14.26 15.05 -5.50
CA ASP A 3 13.46 14.74 -6.67
C ASP A 3 14.33 14.07 -7.73
N VAL A 4 14.10 12.77 -7.92
CA VAL A 4 14.76 11.96 -8.96
C VAL A 4 14.50 12.47 -10.39
N ARG A 5 13.53 13.38 -10.57
CA ARG A 5 13.31 14.08 -11.85
C ARG A 5 14.31 15.19 -12.09
N GLU A 6 14.85 15.80 -11.04
CA GLU A 6 15.85 16.87 -11.11
C GLU A 6 17.27 16.31 -11.05
N ASP A 7 17.48 15.22 -10.31
CA ASP A 7 18.73 14.47 -10.28
C ASP A 7 18.46 12.95 -10.37
N PRO A 8 18.40 12.37 -11.58
CA PRO A 8 18.15 10.95 -11.79
C PRO A 8 19.21 10.02 -11.20
N GLY A 9 20.39 10.55 -10.85
CA GLY A 9 21.47 9.81 -10.21
C GLY A 9 21.35 9.77 -8.69
N ALA A 10 20.46 10.56 -8.09
CA ALA A 10 20.27 10.61 -6.66
C ALA A 10 19.46 9.39 -6.19
N ASP A 11 20.12 8.52 -5.43
CA ASP A 11 19.55 7.30 -4.87
C ASP A 11 19.48 7.42 -3.34
N VAL A 12 18.39 6.97 -2.73
CA VAL A 12 18.27 6.94 -1.25
C VAL A 12 19.31 6.02 -0.60
N ARG A 13 19.95 5.15 -1.39
CA ARG A 13 21.08 4.30 -0.99
C ARG A 13 22.43 5.04 -0.97
N ASP A 14 22.53 6.24 -1.55
CA ASP A 14 23.73 7.08 -1.53
C ASP A 14 23.73 7.98 -0.27
N PRO A 15 24.61 7.73 0.72
CA PRO A 15 24.66 8.53 1.93
C PRO A 15 24.97 10.00 1.68
N GLU A 16 25.82 10.32 0.69
CA GLU A 16 26.17 11.72 0.43
C GLU A 16 25.00 12.48 -0.20
N ALA A 17 24.24 11.84 -1.08
CA ALA A 17 23.04 12.43 -1.66
C ALA A 17 21.98 12.70 -0.59
N VAL A 18 21.78 11.74 0.32
CA VAL A 18 20.85 11.89 1.44
C VAL A 18 21.29 12.99 2.40
N GLU A 19 22.58 13.05 2.77
CA GLU A 19 23.10 14.10 3.67
C GLU A 19 22.90 15.51 3.07
N ARG A 20 23.15 15.68 1.76
CA ARG A 20 22.86 16.95 1.07
C ARG A 20 21.38 17.30 1.11
N ALA A 21 20.51 16.31 0.90
CA ALA A 21 19.07 16.52 0.88
C ALA A 21 18.47 16.89 2.25
N LEU A 22 19.13 16.52 3.35
CA LEU A 22 18.70 16.81 4.72
C LEU A 22 19.13 18.20 5.23
N SER A 23 19.95 18.94 4.47
CA SER A 23 20.39 20.28 4.87
C SER A 23 19.20 21.24 5.02
N GLY A 24 18.99 21.75 6.25
CA GLY A 24 17.88 22.67 6.55
C GLY A 24 16.49 22.03 6.58
N VAL A 25 16.41 20.70 6.71
CA VAL A 25 15.15 19.96 6.78
C VAL A 25 14.75 19.71 8.24
N ASP A 26 13.50 20.02 8.59
CA ASP A 26 12.96 19.79 9.95
C ASP A 26 12.31 18.40 10.11
N ALA A 27 11.74 17.86 9.02
CA ALA A 27 11.01 16.60 8.99
C ALA A 27 11.14 15.90 7.63
N VAL A 28 11.03 14.57 7.62
CA VAL A 28 11.14 13.76 6.41
C VAL A 28 9.85 12.99 6.14
N CYS A 29 9.36 13.08 4.91
CA CYS A 29 8.33 12.22 4.35
C CYS A 29 8.97 11.17 3.42
N HIS A 30 9.17 9.95 3.92
CA HIS A 30 9.90 8.89 3.22
C HIS A 30 8.95 8.02 2.38
N GLN A 31 8.85 8.35 1.09
CA GLN A 31 8.04 7.64 0.10
C GLN A 31 8.87 6.72 -0.82
N ALA A 32 10.20 6.81 -0.79
CA ALA A 32 11.06 6.07 -1.71
C ALA A 32 11.08 4.57 -1.38
N ALA A 33 10.64 3.75 -2.34
CA ALA A 33 10.63 2.29 -2.26
C ALA A 33 10.49 1.67 -3.66
N MET A 34 10.96 0.44 -3.82
CA MET A 34 10.46 -0.47 -4.84
C MET A 34 9.09 -1.00 -4.39
N VAL A 35 8.12 -1.01 -5.32
CA VAL A 35 6.70 -1.30 -5.04
C VAL A 35 6.17 -2.42 -5.93
N GLY A 36 5.07 -3.05 -5.51
CA GLY A 36 4.36 -4.08 -6.29
C GLY A 36 4.73 -5.51 -5.87
N LEU A 37 4.09 -6.47 -6.51
CA LEU A 37 4.48 -7.87 -6.44
C LEU A 37 5.56 -8.08 -7.52
N GLY A 38 6.78 -8.35 -7.08
CA GLY A 38 7.92 -8.63 -7.96
C GLY A 38 7.83 -9.98 -8.69
N ASP A 39 8.92 -10.38 -9.32
CA ASP A 39 9.05 -11.68 -10.02
C ASP A 39 9.28 -12.85 -9.04
N GLY A 40 8.68 -12.77 -7.84
CA GLY A 40 8.83 -13.75 -6.77
C GLY A 40 10.06 -13.49 -5.90
N ILE A 41 10.94 -14.49 -5.78
CA ILE A 41 12.12 -14.41 -4.89
C ILE A 41 13.37 -13.85 -5.59
N SER A 42 13.39 -13.83 -6.92
CA SER A 42 14.58 -13.47 -7.71
C SER A 42 15.00 -12.01 -7.57
N ASP A 43 14.06 -11.11 -7.26
CA ASP A 43 14.31 -9.68 -7.03
C ASP A 43 14.41 -9.32 -5.54
N ALA A 44 14.50 -10.31 -4.66
CA ALA A 44 14.57 -10.08 -3.22
C ALA A 44 15.71 -9.14 -2.80
N ALA A 45 16.88 -9.31 -3.42
CA ALA A 45 18.04 -8.45 -3.16
C ALA A 45 17.78 -6.98 -3.56
N GLU A 46 17.04 -6.73 -4.65
CA GLU A 46 16.70 -5.38 -5.08
C GLU A 46 15.70 -4.71 -4.14
N TYR A 47 14.68 -5.45 -3.68
CA TYR A 47 13.76 -4.95 -2.66
C TYR A 47 14.50 -4.60 -1.36
N VAL A 48 15.34 -5.50 -0.84
CA VAL A 48 16.12 -5.24 0.38
C VAL A 48 17.07 -4.05 0.18
N SER A 49 17.70 -3.94 -0.99
CA SER A 49 18.59 -2.81 -1.30
C SER A 49 17.84 -1.48 -1.30
N ARG A 50 16.71 -1.39 -2.00
CA ARG A 50 15.98 -0.12 -2.19
C ARG A 50 15.12 0.26 -0.98
N ASN A 51 14.45 -0.72 -0.38
CA ASN A 51 13.52 -0.48 0.73
C ASN A 51 14.29 -0.44 2.05
N ASP A 52 14.99 -1.52 2.40
CA ASP A 52 15.57 -1.66 3.75
C ASP A 52 16.86 -0.87 3.88
N LEU A 53 17.85 -1.12 3.00
CA LEU A 53 19.13 -0.39 3.03
C LEU A 53 18.93 1.10 2.76
N GLY A 54 18.12 1.47 1.77
CA GLY A 54 17.77 2.88 1.52
C GLY A 54 17.20 3.57 2.76
N THR A 55 16.30 2.90 3.48
CA THR A 55 15.74 3.44 4.74
C THR A 55 16.80 3.52 5.82
N ALA A 56 17.66 2.51 5.96
CA ALA A 56 18.75 2.54 6.94
C ALA A 56 19.73 3.71 6.69
N VAL A 57 20.08 3.98 5.43
CA VAL A 57 20.93 5.12 5.03
C VAL A 57 20.24 6.44 5.42
N LEU A 58 18.96 6.58 5.09
CA LEU A 58 18.17 7.76 5.47
C LEU A 58 18.14 7.99 6.98
N LEU A 59 17.79 6.96 7.76
CA LEU A 59 17.68 7.07 9.22
C LEU A 59 19.03 7.42 9.87
N ALA A 60 20.13 6.86 9.37
CA ALA A 60 21.47 7.19 9.86
C ALA A 60 21.83 8.66 9.57
N ALA A 61 21.53 9.14 8.36
CA ALA A 61 21.77 10.53 7.98
C ALA A 61 20.87 11.51 8.76
N MET A 62 19.60 11.16 8.98
CA MET A 62 18.68 11.94 9.83
C MET A 62 19.21 12.07 11.26
N ALA A 63 19.71 10.97 11.85
CA ALA A 63 20.29 10.99 13.18
C ALA A 63 21.52 11.93 13.26
N LYS A 64 22.39 11.91 12.24
CA LYS A 64 23.56 12.80 12.15
C LYS A 64 23.17 14.27 11.97
N ALA A 65 22.14 14.54 11.17
CA ALA A 65 21.65 15.88 10.88
C ALA A 65 20.76 16.48 11.99
N GLY A 66 20.33 15.67 12.97
CA GLY A 66 19.43 16.10 14.03
C GLY A 66 17.97 16.25 13.57
N VAL A 67 17.59 15.63 12.44
CA VAL A 67 16.21 15.65 11.93
C VAL A 67 15.40 14.65 12.71
N GLY A 68 14.44 15.12 13.52
CA GLY A 68 13.78 14.33 14.56
C GLY A 68 12.41 13.76 14.20
N HIS A 69 11.87 14.06 13.02
CA HIS A 69 10.51 13.67 12.64
C HIS A 69 10.44 12.93 11.31
N LEU A 70 9.85 11.73 11.32
CA LEU A 70 9.71 10.85 10.17
C LEU A 70 8.24 10.48 9.95
N VAL A 71 7.74 10.70 8.74
CA VAL A 71 6.55 10.04 8.21
C VAL A 71 6.99 9.03 7.16
N LEU A 72 6.75 7.76 7.43
CA LEU A 72 7.08 6.63 6.57
C LEU A 72 5.84 6.20 5.80
N ALA A 73 5.97 6.01 4.49
CA ALA A 73 4.99 5.28 3.71
C ALA A 73 4.99 3.81 4.16
N GLY A 74 4.04 3.40 4.99
CA GLY A 74 3.80 2.00 5.32
C GLY A 74 3.03 1.27 4.22
N SER A 75 2.61 0.03 4.47
CA SER A 75 1.76 -0.70 3.52
C SER A 75 0.82 -1.67 4.23
N MET A 76 -0.42 -1.77 3.76
CA MET A 76 -1.34 -2.82 4.18
C MET A 76 -0.82 -4.24 3.91
N ALA A 77 0.16 -4.42 3.03
CA ALA A 77 0.69 -5.73 2.67
C ALA A 77 1.32 -6.47 3.87
N VAL A 78 1.68 -5.73 4.93
CA VAL A 78 2.19 -6.30 6.19
C VAL A 78 1.16 -7.20 6.89
N TYR A 79 -0.13 -7.08 6.56
CA TYR A 79 -1.21 -7.85 7.17
C TYR A 79 -1.48 -9.21 6.51
N GLY A 80 -0.78 -9.54 5.42
CA GLY A 80 -1.02 -10.78 4.69
C GLY A 80 -2.44 -10.84 4.14
N GLU A 81 -3.20 -11.89 4.48
CA GLU A 81 -4.56 -12.08 3.96
C GLU A 81 -5.59 -11.11 4.55
N GLY A 82 -5.22 -10.28 5.53
CA GLY A 82 -6.15 -9.42 6.25
C GLY A 82 -6.80 -10.13 7.44
N ARG A 83 -8.04 -9.78 7.76
CA ARG A 83 -8.75 -10.24 8.96
C ARG A 83 -10.05 -10.94 8.59
N TYR A 84 -10.29 -12.08 9.23
CA TYR A 84 -11.48 -12.90 8.99
C TYR A 84 -12.11 -13.37 10.29
N THR A 85 -13.39 -13.71 10.19
CA THR A 85 -14.15 -14.33 11.27
C THR A 85 -14.71 -15.67 10.82
N CYS A 86 -14.55 -16.68 11.66
CA CYS A 86 -15.17 -17.99 11.54
C CYS A 86 -16.36 -18.06 12.51
N PRO A 87 -17.54 -18.54 12.08
CA PRO A 87 -18.71 -18.67 12.96
C PRO A 87 -18.47 -19.49 14.23
N ARG A 88 -17.52 -20.44 14.20
CA ARG A 88 -17.21 -21.35 15.33
C ARG A 88 -15.98 -20.92 16.14
N HIS A 89 -15.01 -20.27 15.51
CA HIS A 89 -13.69 -20.02 16.11
C HIS A 89 -13.39 -18.52 16.31
N GLY A 90 -14.33 -17.63 15.97
CA GLY A 90 -14.15 -16.18 16.11
C GLY A 90 -13.11 -15.65 15.12
N SER A 91 -12.26 -14.72 15.57
CA SER A 91 -11.21 -14.13 14.73
C SER A 91 -10.19 -15.20 14.32
N VAL A 92 -10.01 -15.40 13.02
CA VAL A 92 -9.05 -16.36 12.47
C VAL A 92 -8.24 -15.74 11.36
N ARG A 93 -7.06 -16.32 11.12
CA ARG A 93 -6.22 -16.02 9.96
C ARG A 93 -6.27 -17.21 9.02
N PRO A 94 -6.73 -17.03 7.77
CA PRO A 94 -6.63 -18.11 6.81
C PRO A 94 -5.17 -18.40 6.50
N GLY A 95 -4.89 -19.66 6.17
CA GLY A 95 -3.60 -20.06 5.61
C GLY A 95 -3.39 -19.46 4.21
N PRO A 96 -2.27 -19.77 3.54
CA PRO A 96 -2.12 -19.46 2.13
C PRO A 96 -3.20 -20.18 1.32
N ARG A 97 -3.78 -19.49 0.33
CA ARG A 97 -4.76 -20.07 -0.60
C ARG A 97 -4.08 -21.14 -1.44
N SER A 98 -4.68 -22.34 -1.53
CA SER A 98 -4.05 -23.47 -2.20
C SER A 98 -4.19 -23.36 -3.72
N VAL A 99 -3.14 -23.75 -4.45
CA VAL A 99 -3.16 -23.78 -5.94
C VAL A 99 -4.32 -24.65 -6.44
N ALA A 100 -4.57 -25.79 -5.79
CA ALA A 100 -5.65 -26.70 -6.17
C ALA A 100 -7.05 -26.08 -5.99
N ASP A 101 -7.26 -25.21 -5.00
CA ASP A 101 -8.50 -24.47 -4.84
C ASP A 101 -8.65 -23.39 -5.91
N LEU A 102 -7.57 -22.64 -6.17
CA LEU A 102 -7.56 -21.57 -7.17
C LEU A 102 -7.78 -22.11 -8.59
N ASP A 103 -7.13 -23.22 -8.95
CA ASP A 103 -7.33 -23.94 -10.22
C ASP A 103 -8.77 -24.45 -10.39
N ALA A 104 -9.43 -24.75 -9.28
CA ALA A 104 -10.83 -25.18 -9.24
C ALA A 104 -11.83 -24.01 -9.12
N GLY A 105 -11.36 -22.77 -9.19
CA GLY A 105 -12.21 -21.57 -9.08
C GLY A 105 -12.74 -21.28 -7.67
N ARG A 106 -12.14 -21.88 -6.63
CA ARG A 106 -12.46 -21.61 -5.22
C ARG A 106 -11.51 -20.55 -4.68
N PHE A 107 -11.96 -19.31 -4.70
CA PHE A 107 -11.15 -18.15 -4.30
C PHE A 107 -11.31 -17.72 -2.85
N GLU A 108 -12.44 -18.08 -2.22
CA GLU A 108 -12.75 -17.73 -0.83
C GLU A 108 -11.87 -18.51 0.16
N PRO A 109 -11.26 -17.82 1.14
CA PRO A 109 -10.47 -18.48 2.15
C PRO A 109 -11.38 -19.21 3.15
N VAL A 110 -10.93 -20.39 3.58
CA VAL A 110 -11.62 -21.23 4.55
C VAL A 110 -10.93 -21.21 5.91
N CYS A 111 -11.70 -21.51 6.96
CA CYS A 111 -11.18 -21.60 8.32
C CYS A 111 -10.13 -22.72 8.43
N PRO A 112 -8.91 -22.44 8.91
CA PRO A 112 -7.88 -23.47 9.03
C PRO A 112 -8.22 -24.56 10.07
N ALA A 113 -9.16 -24.29 10.99
CA ALA A 113 -9.54 -25.22 12.04
C ALA A 113 -10.70 -26.15 11.66
N CYS A 114 -11.63 -25.72 10.80
CA CYS A 114 -12.83 -26.52 10.46
C CYS A 114 -13.20 -26.58 8.98
N GLY A 115 -12.55 -25.78 8.11
CA GLY A 115 -12.86 -25.74 6.68
C GLY A 115 -14.12 -24.95 6.33
N ASP A 116 -14.84 -24.36 7.29
CA ASP A 116 -16.00 -23.51 7.03
C ASP A 116 -15.58 -22.20 6.33
N ASP A 117 -16.49 -21.64 5.54
CA ASP A 117 -16.34 -20.32 4.91
C ASP A 117 -16.07 -19.22 5.95
N LEU A 118 -15.23 -18.27 5.57
CA LEU A 118 -14.87 -17.13 6.39
C LEU A 118 -15.59 -15.86 5.94
N SER A 119 -15.91 -14.99 6.90
CA SER A 119 -16.39 -13.63 6.61
C SER A 119 -15.24 -12.63 6.79
N PRO A 120 -14.93 -11.79 5.79
CA PRO A 120 -13.90 -10.76 5.94
C PRO A 120 -14.33 -9.70 6.95
N ALA A 121 -13.35 -9.08 7.60
CA ALA A 121 -13.56 -7.98 8.53
C ALA A 121 -12.51 -6.88 8.30
N PRO A 122 -12.83 -5.61 8.64
CA PRO A 122 -11.84 -4.54 8.62
C PRO A 122 -10.60 -4.88 9.45
N VAL A 123 -9.44 -4.49 8.94
CA VAL A 123 -8.13 -4.69 9.54
C VAL A 123 -7.76 -3.44 10.33
N ASP A 124 -7.65 -3.57 11.65
CA ASP A 124 -7.06 -2.55 12.52
C ASP A 124 -5.52 -2.71 12.62
N GLU A 125 -4.83 -1.79 13.28
CA GLU A 125 -3.37 -1.85 13.41
C GLU A 125 -2.86 -2.86 14.45
N ASP A 126 -3.73 -3.43 15.26
CA ASP A 126 -3.39 -4.45 16.26
C ASP A 126 -3.40 -5.86 15.68
N VAL A 127 -3.96 -6.06 14.48
CA VAL A 127 -3.80 -7.29 13.71
C VAL A 127 -2.31 -7.59 13.55
N PRO A 128 -1.79 -8.71 14.12
CA PRO A 128 -0.38 -9.07 13.95
C PRO A 128 0.07 -9.09 12.48
N ALA A 129 1.30 -8.66 12.23
CA ALA A 129 1.87 -8.73 10.89
C ALA A 129 2.01 -10.19 10.41
N ASP A 130 1.82 -10.38 9.11
CA ASP A 130 1.95 -11.65 8.38
C ASP A 130 2.44 -11.35 6.95
N PRO A 131 3.68 -10.84 6.77
CA PRO A 131 4.19 -10.48 5.45
C PRO A 131 4.42 -11.74 4.60
N ARG A 132 3.62 -11.91 3.52
CA ARG A 132 3.64 -13.11 2.66
C ARG A 132 4.39 -12.97 1.34
N ASN A 133 5.05 -11.84 1.12
CA ASN A 133 5.92 -11.61 -0.03
C ASN A 133 7.07 -10.68 0.34
N VAL A 134 8.09 -10.62 -0.53
CA VAL A 134 9.31 -9.82 -0.31
C VAL A 134 8.98 -8.35 -0.08
N TYR A 135 8.08 -7.77 -0.87
CA TYR A 135 7.65 -6.38 -0.71
C TYR A 135 7.08 -6.15 0.70
N ALA A 136 6.12 -6.96 1.15
CA ALA A 136 5.54 -6.87 2.49
C ALA A 136 6.60 -7.02 3.60
N ALA A 137 7.55 -7.95 3.43
CA ALA A 137 8.61 -8.18 4.39
C ALA A 137 9.53 -6.95 4.53
N THR A 138 9.93 -6.35 3.40
CA THR A 138 10.76 -5.13 3.41
C THR A 138 10.00 -3.91 3.92
N LYS A 139 8.71 -3.74 3.59
CA LYS A 139 7.87 -2.68 4.19
C LYS A 139 7.78 -2.81 5.72
N LEU A 140 7.64 -4.04 6.24
CA LEU A 140 7.65 -4.27 7.69
C LEU A 140 9.05 -4.02 8.29
N ALA A 141 10.12 -4.39 7.59
CA ALA A 141 11.48 -4.10 8.02
C ALA A 141 11.75 -2.59 8.14
N GLN A 142 11.23 -1.77 7.22
CA GLN A 142 11.29 -0.31 7.31
C GLN A 142 10.62 0.22 8.60
N GLU A 143 9.47 -0.34 9.01
CA GLU A 143 8.83 0.01 10.28
C GLU A 143 9.71 -0.36 11.48
N HIS A 144 10.33 -1.54 11.47
CA HIS A 144 11.23 -1.94 12.54
C HIS A 144 12.49 -1.07 12.63
N LEU A 145 13.08 -0.70 11.49
CA LEU A 145 14.21 0.20 11.43
C LEU A 145 13.85 1.59 11.95
N ALA A 146 12.71 2.16 11.52
CA ALA A 146 12.23 3.45 11.98
C ALA A 146 11.91 3.46 13.48
N ALA A 147 11.31 2.38 14.01
CA ALA A 147 11.06 2.23 15.44
C ALA A 147 12.36 2.13 16.25
N ALA A 148 13.38 1.44 15.74
CA ALA A 148 14.70 1.39 16.38
C ALA A 148 15.38 2.75 16.37
N TRP A 149 15.34 3.45 15.23
CA TRP A 149 15.87 4.81 15.10
C TRP A 149 15.21 5.77 16.10
N ALA A 150 13.87 5.83 16.14
CA ALA A 150 13.12 6.71 17.03
C ALA A 150 13.53 6.52 18.49
N ARG A 151 13.62 5.26 18.94
CA ARG A 151 14.08 4.90 20.29
C ARG A 151 15.52 5.31 20.58
N CYS A 152 16.42 5.19 19.61
CA CYS A 152 17.84 5.51 19.78
C CYS A 152 18.11 7.02 19.76
N THR A 153 17.35 7.80 19.00
CA THR A 153 17.58 9.24 18.81
C THR A 153 16.67 10.13 19.65
N GLY A 154 15.59 9.57 20.20
CA GLY A 154 14.48 10.35 20.78
C GLY A 154 13.58 10.99 19.73
N GLY A 155 13.81 10.72 18.43
CA GLY A 155 12.94 11.16 17.34
C GLY A 155 11.56 10.51 17.39
N SER A 156 10.65 10.99 16.54
CA SER A 156 9.30 10.47 16.41
C SER A 156 9.08 9.92 15.00
N ALA A 157 8.40 8.78 14.91
CA ALA A 157 8.08 8.15 13.63
C ALA A 157 6.59 7.80 13.52
N VAL A 158 6.01 8.10 12.36
CA VAL A 158 4.67 7.69 11.97
C VAL A 158 4.76 6.79 10.75
N SER A 159 4.16 5.61 10.78
CA SER A 159 4.00 4.74 9.60
C SER A 159 2.55 4.80 9.11
N LEU A 160 2.33 5.35 7.92
CA LEU A 160 1.02 5.37 7.30
C LEU A 160 0.87 4.14 6.42
N ARG A 161 0.18 3.10 6.90
CA ARG A 161 -0.08 1.86 6.16
C ARG A 161 -1.13 2.11 5.09
N TYR A 162 -0.67 2.49 3.91
CA TYR A 162 -1.55 2.75 2.78
C TYR A 162 -2.26 1.46 2.36
N HIS A 163 -3.57 1.56 2.16
CA HIS A 163 -4.34 0.59 1.41
C HIS A 163 -4.21 0.87 -0.10
N ASN A 164 -5.22 0.58 -0.92
CA ASN A 164 -5.09 0.62 -2.37
C ASN A 164 -5.19 2.06 -2.90
N VAL A 165 -4.04 2.73 -2.96
CA VAL A 165 -3.94 4.09 -3.48
C VAL A 165 -4.20 4.13 -4.98
N TYR A 166 -5.04 5.05 -5.42
CA TYR A 166 -5.27 5.35 -6.83
C TYR A 166 -5.41 6.85 -7.09
N GLY A 167 -5.24 7.29 -8.34
CA GLY A 167 -5.50 8.67 -8.73
C GLY A 167 -4.51 9.24 -9.73
N PRO A 168 -4.65 10.55 -10.07
CA PRO A 168 -3.76 11.22 -11.00
C PRO A 168 -2.27 11.05 -10.66
N GLY A 169 -1.42 10.97 -11.67
CA GLY A 169 0.03 10.81 -11.51
C GLY A 169 0.52 9.36 -11.39
N MET A 170 -0.37 8.37 -11.26
CA MET A 170 0.02 6.95 -11.41
C MET A 170 0.61 6.69 -12.80
N PRO A 171 1.73 5.94 -12.91
CA PRO A 171 2.37 5.62 -14.17
C PRO A 171 1.53 4.67 -15.03
N ARG A 172 1.70 4.74 -16.35
CA ARG A 172 1.10 3.83 -17.33
C ARG A 172 1.98 2.59 -17.54
N ASP A 173 1.37 1.46 -17.90
CA ASP A 173 2.06 0.30 -18.49
C ASP A 173 3.24 -0.30 -17.69
N THR A 174 3.26 -0.16 -16.36
CA THR A 174 4.28 -0.77 -15.51
C THR A 174 3.72 -1.97 -14.72
N PRO A 175 4.44 -3.11 -14.66
CA PRO A 175 4.02 -4.29 -13.90
C PRO A 175 3.97 -4.01 -12.38
N TYR A 176 4.63 -2.95 -11.92
CA TYR A 176 4.70 -2.53 -10.53
C TYR A 176 3.53 -1.60 -10.11
N ALA A 177 2.68 -1.15 -11.05
CA ALA A 177 1.55 -0.31 -10.72
C ALA A 177 0.34 -1.12 -10.22
N GLY A 178 -0.43 -0.49 -9.33
CA GLY A 178 -1.69 -1.05 -8.83
C GLY A 178 -2.70 -1.31 -9.96
N VAL A 179 -3.64 -2.21 -9.69
CA VAL A 179 -4.65 -2.70 -10.65
C VAL A 179 -5.42 -1.57 -11.38
N ALA A 180 -5.66 -0.45 -10.70
CA ALA A 180 -6.28 0.74 -11.27
C ALA A 180 -5.56 1.25 -12.52
N ALA A 181 -4.23 1.33 -12.47
CA ALA A 181 -3.41 1.81 -13.58
C ALA A 181 -3.41 0.83 -14.75
N LEU A 182 -3.41 -0.47 -14.48
CA LEU A 182 -3.52 -1.50 -15.52
C LEU A 182 -4.86 -1.40 -16.26
N PHE A 183 -5.97 -1.25 -15.53
CA PHE A 183 -7.30 -1.08 -16.12
C PHE A 183 -7.40 0.21 -16.94
N ARG A 184 -6.94 1.34 -16.38
CA ARG A 184 -6.92 2.61 -17.12
C ARG A 184 -6.07 2.53 -18.38
N SER A 185 -4.94 1.83 -18.33
CA SER A 185 -4.05 1.69 -19.49
C SER A 185 -4.68 0.84 -20.60
N ALA A 186 -5.36 -0.26 -20.23
CA ALA A 186 -6.14 -1.08 -21.16
C ALA A 186 -7.26 -0.27 -21.82
N LEU A 187 -8.05 0.46 -21.02
CA LEU A 187 -9.13 1.31 -21.53
C LEU A 187 -8.62 2.38 -22.49
N ALA A 188 -7.49 3.01 -22.18
CA ALA A 188 -6.85 3.98 -23.06
C ALA A 188 -6.34 3.37 -24.39
N ARG A 189 -6.18 2.04 -24.47
CA ARG A 189 -5.91 1.31 -25.72
C ARG A 189 -7.17 0.80 -26.41
N GLY A 190 -8.36 1.07 -25.87
CA GLY A 190 -9.62 0.51 -26.34
C GLY A 190 -9.81 -0.98 -25.99
N GLU A 191 -9.04 -1.49 -25.03
CA GLU A 191 -9.08 -2.88 -24.58
C GLU A 191 -9.92 -3.03 -23.31
N ALA A 192 -10.61 -4.17 -23.19
CA ALA A 192 -11.36 -4.51 -21.98
C ALA A 192 -10.40 -4.77 -20.79
N PRO A 193 -10.65 -4.16 -19.62
CA PRO A 193 -9.97 -4.54 -18.39
C PRO A 193 -10.13 -6.04 -18.12
N ARG A 194 -9.02 -6.72 -17.86
CA ARG A 194 -9.00 -8.15 -17.50
C ARG A 194 -9.02 -8.29 -15.98
N VAL A 195 -10.15 -8.74 -15.44
CA VAL A 195 -10.37 -8.89 -14.00
C VAL A 195 -10.08 -10.34 -13.61
N PHE A 196 -9.12 -10.51 -12.70
CA PHE A 196 -8.67 -11.84 -12.25
C PHE A 196 -9.65 -12.44 -11.23
N GLU A 197 -9.52 -13.74 -11.01
CA GLU A 197 -10.40 -14.60 -10.22
C GLU A 197 -11.85 -14.45 -10.71
N ASP A 198 -12.78 -14.20 -9.79
CA ASP A 198 -14.17 -13.85 -10.04
C ASP A 198 -14.45 -12.34 -9.97
N GLY A 199 -13.41 -11.52 -9.79
CA GLY A 199 -13.50 -10.07 -9.61
C GLY A 199 -14.04 -9.60 -8.27
N ARG A 200 -14.32 -10.51 -7.32
CA ARG A 200 -14.92 -10.19 -6.02
C ARG A 200 -13.89 -9.97 -4.92
N GLN A 201 -12.60 -9.91 -5.25
CA GLN A 201 -11.57 -9.51 -4.30
C GLN A 201 -11.93 -8.14 -3.73
N LEU A 202 -11.91 -8.01 -2.42
CA LEU A 202 -12.34 -6.79 -1.75
C LEU A 202 -11.12 -5.95 -1.40
N ARG A 203 -11.16 -4.68 -1.74
CA ARG A 203 -10.10 -3.70 -1.49
C ARG A 203 -10.69 -2.44 -0.91
N ASP A 204 -9.87 -1.72 -0.16
CA ASP A 204 -10.15 -0.36 0.25
C ASP A 204 -9.36 0.57 -0.67
N PHE A 205 -10.06 1.17 -1.64
CA PHE A 205 -9.47 2.10 -2.59
C PHE A 205 -9.52 3.53 -2.05
N VAL A 206 -8.34 4.13 -1.85
CA VAL A 206 -8.19 5.48 -1.30
C VAL A 206 -7.57 6.41 -2.35
N HIS A 207 -8.12 7.61 -2.49
CA HIS A 207 -7.63 8.55 -3.49
C HIS A 207 -6.28 9.14 -3.08
N VAL A 208 -5.40 9.37 -4.05
CA VAL A 208 -4.02 9.86 -3.84
C VAL A 208 -3.96 11.19 -3.10
N ARG A 209 -4.97 12.06 -3.27
CA ARG A 209 -5.05 13.32 -2.52
C ARG A 209 -5.36 13.12 -1.04
N ASP A 210 -6.20 12.14 -0.70
CA ASP A 210 -6.49 11.80 0.71
C ASP A 210 -5.23 11.22 1.38
N VAL A 211 -4.45 10.41 0.66
CA VAL A 211 -3.15 9.92 1.12
C VAL A 211 -2.15 11.06 1.29
N ALA A 212 -2.09 12.01 0.35
CA ALA A 212 -1.24 13.19 0.46
C ALA A 212 -1.63 14.04 1.69
N ALA A 213 -2.93 14.23 1.93
CA ALA A 213 -3.44 14.90 3.12
C ALA A 213 -3.04 14.14 4.40
N ALA A 214 -3.11 12.80 4.41
CA ALA A 214 -2.68 12.00 5.56
C ALA A 214 -1.20 12.22 5.91
N ASN A 215 -0.34 12.32 4.89
CA ASN A 215 1.07 12.61 5.09
C ASN A 215 1.30 14.01 5.63
N ALA A 216 0.62 15.02 5.08
CA ALA A 216 0.71 16.39 5.57
C ALA A 216 0.25 16.49 7.04
N THR A 217 -0.92 15.90 7.36
CA THR A 217 -1.42 15.84 8.73
C THR A 217 -0.46 15.11 9.66
N ALA A 218 0.14 14.01 9.23
CA ALA A 218 1.11 13.28 10.04
C ALA A 218 2.41 14.05 10.28
N LEU A 219 2.88 14.84 9.30
CA LEU A 219 4.07 15.70 9.40
C LEU A 219 3.85 16.88 10.34
N GLU A 220 2.63 17.40 10.39
CA GLU A 220 2.24 18.53 11.24
C GLU A 220 1.85 18.09 12.66
N ALA A 221 1.66 16.79 12.88
CA ALA A 221 1.23 16.25 14.15
C ALA A 221 2.38 16.12 15.16
N GLU A 222 2.08 16.41 16.42
CA GLU A 222 2.96 16.06 17.53
C GLU A 222 2.93 14.54 17.74
N ALA A 223 3.99 13.86 17.30
CA ALA A 223 4.17 12.44 17.53
C ALA A 223 4.99 12.18 18.81
N ALA A 224 4.63 11.14 19.54
CA ALA A 224 5.34 10.77 20.77
C ALA A 224 6.82 10.45 20.46
N PRO A 225 7.77 11.02 21.21
CA PRO A 225 9.20 10.76 21.01
C PRO A 225 9.54 9.31 21.40
N GLY A 226 10.55 8.74 20.74
CA GLY A 226 11.07 7.42 21.07
C GLY A 226 10.27 6.24 20.53
N VAL A 227 9.17 6.49 19.81
CA VAL A 227 8.26 5.44 19.33
C VAL A 227 7.90 5.61 17.87
N LEU A 228 7.55 4.49 17.23
CA LEU A 228 6.84 4.47 15.96
C LEU A 228 5.36 4.19 16.22
N THR A 229 4.49 5.02 15.65
CA THR A 229 3.04 4.78 15.65
C THR A 229 2.59 4.45 14.23
N ALA A 230 1.91 3.32 14.05
CA ALA A 230 1.33 2.93 12.77
C ALA A 230 -0.15 3.35 12.71
N TYR A 231 -0.58 3.82 11.54
CA TYR A 231 -1.96 4.16 11.23
C TYR A 231 -2.35 3.58 9.87
N ASN A 232 -3.51 2.94 9.79
CA ASN A 232 -4.09 2.53 8.53
C ASN A 232 -4.65 3.73 7.78
N THR A 233 -4.30 3.85 6.51
CA THR A 233 -4.76 4.93 5.62
C THR A 233 -5.55 4.33 4.47
N GLY A 234 -6.86 4.24 4.66
CA GLY A 234 -7.85 3.81 3.67
C GLY A 234 -9.08 4.71 3.69
N SER A 235 -9.96 4.55 2.70
CA SER A 235 -11.25 5.23 2.61
C SER A 235 -12.23 4.73 3.69
N GLY A 236 -12.11 3.46 4.12
CA GLY A 236 -13.10 2.79 4.96
C GLY A 236 -14.33 2.31 4.19
N GLU A 237 -14.38 2.53 2.88
CA GLU A 237 -15.44 2.09 1.98
C GLU A 237 -14.89 1.02 1.02
N PRO A 238 -15.14 -0.26 1.29
CA PRO A 238 -14.58 -1.33 0.48
C PRO A 238 -15.35 -1.50 -0.83
N HIS A 239 -14.61 -1.71 -1.92
CA HIS A 239 -15.15 -2.08 -3.23
C HIS A 239 -14.41 -3.29 -3.78
N THR A 240 -15.09 -4.03 -4.65
CA THR A 240 -14.51 -5.14 -5.38
C THR A 240 -13.62 -4.65 -6.52
N VAL A 241 -12.65 -5.46 -6.92
CA VAL A 241 -11.83 -5.19 -8.10
C VAL A 241 -12.70 -5.09 -9.37
N GLY A 242 -13.77 -5.89 -9.46
CA GLY A 242 -14.75 -5.81 -10.54
C GLY A 242 -15.53 -4.49 -10.57
N GLU A 243 -15.92 -3.94 -9.42
CA GLU A 243 -16.55 -2.62 -9.32
C GLU A 243 -15.59 -1.51 -9.78
N MET A 244 -14.32 -1.55 -9.37
CA MET A 244 -13.31 -0.61 -9.89
C MET A 244 -13.18 -0.71 -11.42
N ALA A 245 -13.08 -1.92 -11.96
CA ALA A 245 -12.95 -2.11 -13.40
C ALA A 245 -14.14 -1.51 -14.16
N ARG A 246 -15.36 -1.74 -13.67
CA ARG A 246 -16.59 -1.22 -14.27
C ARG A 246 -16.68 0.30 -14.15
N ALA A 247 -16.41 0.87 -12.98
CA ALA A 247 -16.43 2.30 -12.77
C ALA A 247 -15.48 3.02 -13.73
N LEU A 248 -14.26 2.49 -13.91
CA LEU A 248 -13.30 3.03 -14.87
C LEU A 248 -13.75 2.86 -16.32
N ALA A 249 -14.32 1.70 -16.70
CA ALA A 249 -14.84 1.48 -18.05
C ALA A 249 -15.95 2.48 -18.40
N VAL A 250 -16.90 2.70 -17.49
CA VAL A 250 -17.98 3.68 -17.64
C VAL A 250 -17.41 5.10 -17.75
N ALA A 251 -16.52 5.49 -16.84
CA ALA A 251 -15.94 6.83 -16.82
C ALA A 251 -15.10 7.14 -18.09
N HIS A 252 -14.47 6.13 -18.67
CA HIS A 252 -13.68 6.22 -19.90
C HIS A 252 -14.53 6.11 -21.18
N GLY A 253 -15.77 5.61 -21.08
CA GLY A 253 -16.57 5.22 -22.25
C GLY A 253 -15.98 4.03 -23.01
N GLY A 254 -15.28 3.13 -22.30
CA GLY A 254 -14.59 1.97 -22.86
C GLY A 254 -15.41 0.68 -22.79
N PRO A 255 -14.83 -0.45 -23.26
CA PRO A 255 -15.48 -1.76 -23.22
C PRO A 255 -15.69 -2.29 -21.79
N GLU A 256 -16.71 -3.13 -21.61
CA GLU A 256 -16.99 -3.80 -20.33
C GLU A 256 -15.82 -4.70 -19.89
N PRO A 257 -15.52 -4.76 -18.58
CA PRO A 257 -14.49 -5.66 -18.04
C PRO A 257 -14.79 -7.14 -18.29
N VAL A 258 -13.73 -7.92 -18.49
CA VAL A 258 -13.80 -9.38 -18.67
C VAL A 258 -13.23 -10.08 -17.44
N VAL A 259 -14.05 -10.88 -16.77
CA VAL A 259 -13.61 -11.77 -15.69
C VAL A 259 -12.94 -13.00 -16.30
N THR A 260 -11.67 -13.26 -15.95
CA THR A 260 -10.86 -14.25 -16.65
C THR A 260 -10.70 -15.57 -15.93
N GLY A 261 -10.92 -15.62 -14.60
CA GLY A 261 -10.62 -16.80 -13.78
C GLY A 261 -9.13 -17.05 -13.51
N GLU A 262 -8.22 -16.30 -14.15
CA GLU A 262 -6.79 -16.34 -13.82
C GLU A 262 -6.53 -15.75 -12.43
N TYR A 263 -5.44 -16.14 -11.77
CA TYR A 263 -5.11 -15.64 -10.43
C TYR A 263 -3.62 -15.33 -10.31
N ARG A 264 -3.25 -14.57 -9.27
CA ARG A 264 -1.86 -14.34 -8.87
C ARG A 264 -1.63 -14.94 -7.49
N LEU A 265 -0.64 -15.82 -7.37
CA LEU A 265 -0.22 -16.32 -6.08
C LEU A 265 0.31 -15.17 -5.23
N GLY A 266 -0.15 -15.10 -3.98
CA GLY A 266 0.17 -14.01 -3.06
C GLY A 266 -0.72 -12.78 -3.21
N ASP A 267 -1.66 -12.74 -4.16
CA ASP A 267 -2.74 -11.74 -4.10
C ASP A 267 -3.66 -12.05 -2.90
N VAL A 268 -4.16 -11.01 -2.26
CA VAL A 268 -4.97 -11.12 -1.05
C VAL A 268 -6.44 -11.22 -1.44
N ARG A 269 -7.22 -12.11 -0.83
CA ARG A 269 -8.65 -12.18 -1.22
C ARG A 269 -9.43 -10.94 -0.79
N HIS A 270 -9.43 -10.62 0.50
CA HIS A 270 -10.15 -9.46 1.05
C HIS A 270 -9.28 -8.69 2.03
N ILE A 271 -9.13 -7.37 1.81
CA ILE A 271 -8.43 -6.49 2.74
C ILE A 271 -9.08 -5.10 2.74
N THR A 272 -9.56 -4.68 3.91
CA THR A 272 -10.27 -3.42 4.11
C THR A 272 -9.68 -2.72 5.32
N ALA A 273 -9.42 -1.41 5.22
CA ALA A 273 -8.83 -0.67 6.33
C ALA A 273 -9.87 -0.41 7.41
N ASP A 274 -9.47 -0.50 8.68
CA ASP A 274 -10.04 0.36 9.70
C ASP A 274 -9.09 1.53 9.97
N SER A 275 -9.42 2.70 9.46
CA SER A 275 -8.69 3.96 9.72
C SER A 275 -9.17 4.70 10.97
N SER A 276 -9.90 4.06 11.89
CA SER A 276 -10.44 4.67 13.11
C SER A 276 -9.36 5.32 13.98
N ARG A 277 -8.20 4.67 14.10
CA ARG A 277 -7.06 5.18 14.87
C ARG A 277 -6.51 6.48 14.29
N LEU A 278 -6.34 6.55 12.97
CA LEU A 278 -5.87 7.76 12.28
C LEU A 278 -6.85 8.92 12.46
N ARG A 279 -8.15 8.65 12.29
CA ARG A 279 -9.23 9.62 12.48
C ARG A 279 -9.27 10.17 13.90
N ALA A 280 -9.14 9.30 14.90
CA ALA A 280 -9.22 9.68 16.30
C ALA A 280 -7.98 10.42 16.79
N ALA A 281 -6.79 9.99 16.36
CA ALA A 281 -5.53 10.55 16.83
C ALA A 281 -5.16 11.86 16.12
N LEU A 282 -5.33 11.92 14.79
CA LEU A 282 -4.82 13.02 13.97
C LEU A 282 -5.92 13.85 13.29
N GLY A 283 -7.19 13.47 13.43
CA GLY A 283 -8.32 14.19 12.82
C GLY A 283 -8.45 14.03 11.30
N TRP A 284 -7.54 13.30 10.65
CA TRP A 284 -7.58 13.02 9.21
C TRP A 284 -8.81 12.19 8.83
N ARG A 285 -9.43 12.50 7.69
CA ARG A 285 -10.51 11.70 7.08
C ARG A 285 -10.36 11.73 5.56
N PRO A 286 -10.69 10.64 4.85
CA PRO A 286 -10.79 10.66 3.39
C PRO A 286 -11.98 11.54 2.98
N GLU A 287 -11.78 12.39 1.98
CA GLU A 287 -12.80 13.32 1.48
C GLU A 287 -13.34 12.94 0.11
N ILE A 288 -12.56 12.20 -0.69
CA ILE A 288 -12.91 11.89 -2.08
C ILE A 288 -13.59 10.52 -2.16
N GLY A 289 -14.87 10.53 -2.53
CA GLY A 289 -15.66 9.32 -2.72
C GLY A 289 -15.20 8.49 -3.93
N PHE A 290 -15.52 7.20 -3.92
CA PHE A 290 -15.10 6.25 -4.95
C PHE A 290 -15.47 6.68 -6.38
N GLU A 291 -16.74 7.01 -6.64
CA GLU A 291 -17.22 7.39 -7.98
C GLU A 291 -16.56 8.68 -8.51
N GLU A 292 -16.40 9.68 -7.63
CA GLU A 292 -15.74 10.94 -7.95
C GLU A 292 -14.27 10.70 -8.32
N GLY A 293 -13.54 9.97 -7.47
CA GLY A 293 -12.14 9.66 -7.71
C GLY A 293 -11.93 8.80 -8.95
N MET A 294 -12.79 7.81 -9.23
CA MET A 294 -12.69 6.99 -10.46
C MET A 294 -12.89 7.84 -11.71
N THR A 295 -13.86 8.76 -11.67
CA THR A 295 -14.12 9.69 -12.78
C THR A 295 -12.95 10.62 -13.02
N GLU A 296 -12.37 11.18 -11.96
CA GLU A 296 -11.16 12.02 -12.07
C GLU A 296 -10.00 11.20 -12.65
N PHE A 297 -9.72 10.03 -12.07
CA PHE A 297 -8.60 9.19 -12.46
C PHE A 297 -8.66 8.72 -13.91
N ALA A 298 -9.86 8.38 -14.40
CA ALA A 298 -10.10 7.97 -15.78
C ALA A 298 -9.85 9.09 -16.80
N ARG A 299 -10.03 10.35 -16.40
CA ARG A 299 -9.87 11.54 -17.25
C ARG A 299 -8.53 12.23 -17.11
N ALA A 300 -7.79 11.95 -16.03
CA ALA A 300 -6.47 12.52 -15.80
C ALA A 300 -5.47 12.12 -16.89
N GLY A 301 -4.56 13.03 -17.24
CA GLY A 301 -3.45 12.74 -18.15
C GLY A 301 -2.63 11.53 -17.67
N MET A 302 -2.24 10.66 -18.61
CA MET A 302 -1.40 9.51 -18.30
C MET A 302 0.07 9.94 -18.26
N ARG A 303 0.77 9.56 -17.19
CA ARG A 303 2.21 9.76 -17.07
C ARG A 303 2.93 8.54 -17.66
N GLU A 304 3.91 8.77 -18.53
CA GLU A 304 4.83 7.71 -18.98
C GLU A 304 5.64 7.17 -17.79
N ALA A 305 5.99 5.88 -17.86
CA ALA A 305 6.68 5.17 -16.79
C ALA A 305 8.06 5.76 -16.46
#